data_AF-A0A1I3KKR3-F1
#
_entry.id   AF-A0A1I3KKR3-F1
#
_cell.length_a   1.000
_cell.length_b   1.000
_cell.length_c   1.000
_cell.angle_alpha   90.00
_cell.angle_beta   90.00
_cell.angle_gamma   90.00
#
_symmetry.space_group_name_H-M   'P 1'
#
loop_
_entity.id
_entity.type
_entity.pdbx_description
1 polymer ?
#
loop_
_entity_poly.entity_id
_entity_poly.type
_entity_poly.pdbx_seq_one_letter_code
_entity_poly.pdbx_strand_id
1 'polypeptide(L)'
;MGVRPPSNGDDDEPESVEFGIAAVDARLKHADLSFPASKDDVAAELGNERIPYDVHGNDVSLGEMLAEVESTEFRSRQELLNELHEPFEEYRREHSGGVFQQVRSMLPF
;
A
#
# COMPACT_ATOMS: atom_id res chain seq x y z
N MET A 1 -45.57 -4.81 30.09
CA MET A 1 -44.96 -4.39 28.81
C MET A 1 -43.77 -3.51 29.13
N GLY A 2 -42.56 -4.02 28.97
CA GLY A 2 -41.32 -3.24 29.10
C GLY A 2 -40.67 -3.17 27.71
N VAL A 3 -40.47 -1.95 27.22
CA VAL A 3 -39.93 -1.69 25.88
C VAL A 3 -38.45 -2.09 25.82
N ARG A 4 -38.05 -2.74 24.73
CA ARG A 4 -36.65 -3.05 24.40
C ARG A 4 -35.99 -1.76 23.89
N PRO A 5 -34.78 -1.40 24.33
CA PRO A 5 -34.06 -0.27 23.73
C PRO A 5 -33.68 -0.62 22.28
N PRO A 6 -33.65 0.36 21.36
CA PRO A 6 -33.13 0.13 20.02
C PRO A 6 -31.63 -0.20 20.12
N SER A 7 -31.22 -1.30 19.47
CA SER A 7 -29.80 -1.53 19.20
C SER A 7 -29.36 -0.46 18.22
N ASN A 8 -28.50 0.45 18.65
CA ASN A 8 -27.84 1.40 17.76
C ASN A 8 -26.87 0.60 16.89
N GLY A 9 -27.33 0.23 15.69
CA GLY A 9 -26.51 -0.38 14.66
C GLY A 9 -25.75 0.73 13.96
N ASP A 10 -24.62 1.11 14.54
CA ASP A 10 -23.54 1.80 13.83
C ASP A 10 -22.32 0.91 14.06
N ASP A 11 -22.24 -0.12 13.21
CA ASP A 11 -21.05 -0.92 13.00
C ASP A 11 -20.12 -0.08 12.09
N ASP A 12 -19.77 1.14 12.54
CA ASP A 12 -18.64 1.87 12.01
C ASP A 12 -17.39 1.20 12.59
N GLU A 13 -17.10 0.00 12.05
CA GLU A 13 -15.76 -0.57 12.19
C GLU A 13 -14.76 0.53 11.78
N PRO A 14 -13.74 0.80 12.61
CA PRO A 14 -12.78 1.85 12.28
C PRO A 14 -12.19 1.52 10.91
N GLU A 15 -12.28 2.45 9.95
CA GLU A 15 -11.63 2.31 8.64
C GLU A 15 -10.16 1.99 8.89
N SER A 16 -9.78 0.74 8.60
CA SER A 16 -8.43 0.27 8.82
C SER A 16 -7.52 1.08 7.92
N VAL A 17 -6.53 1.77 8.49
CA VAL A 17 -5.58 2.54 7.69
C VAL A 17 -4.61 1.59 7.02
N GLU A 18 -4.71 1.45 5.70
CA GLU A 18 -3.90 0.54 4.89
C GLU A 18 -2.65 1.26 4.34
N PHE A 19 -1.53 0.54 4.28
CA PHE A 19 -0.25 1.06 3.78
C PHE A 19 0.48 0.04 2.91
N GLY A 20 1.31 0.51 1.98
CA GLY A 20 2.12 -0.32 1.08
C GLY A 20 1.24 -1.32 0.33
N ILE A 21 1.64 -2.59 0.34
CA ILE A 21 0.92 -3.65 -0.36
C ILE A 21 -0.53 -3.86 0.12
N ALA A 22 -0.87 -3.51 1.37
CA ALA A 22 -2.26 -3.57 1.85
C ALA A 22 -3.12 -2.49 1.16
N ALA A 23 -2.58 -1.27 1.03
CA ALA A 23 -3.24 -0.22 0.27
C ALA A 23 -3.36 -0.58 -1.22
N VAL A 24 -2.37 -1.28 -1.79
CA VAL A 24 -2.48 -1.81 -3.16
C VAL A 24 -3.59 -2.86 -3.26
N ASP A 25 -3.69 -3.80 -2.32
CA ASP A 25 -4.78 -4.81 -2.32
C ASP A 25 -6.16 -4.16 -2.28
N ALA A 26 -6.33 -3.11 -1.47
CA ALA A 26 -7.56 -2.33 -1.43
C ALA A 26 -7.90 -1.71 -2.78
N ARG A 27 -6.94 -1.06 -3.44
CA ARG A 27 -7.14 -0.48 -4.78
C ARG A 27 -7.47 -1.57 -5.82
N LEU A 28 -6.79 -2.71 -5.76
CA LEU A 28 -7.03 -3.85 -6.66
C LEU A 28 -8.44 -4.46 -6.52
N LYS A 29 -9.12 -4.30 -5.38
CA LYS A 29 -10.52 -4.73 -5.22
C LYS A 29 -11.50 -3.88 -6.05
N HIS A 30 -11.12 -2.65 -6.40
CA HIS A 30 -11.97 -1.71 -7.13
C HIS A 30 -11.51 -1.49 -8.58
N ALA A 31 -10.31 -1.93 -8.94
CA ALA A 31 -9.75 -1.85 -10.29
C ALA A 31 -10.42 -2.84 -11.25
N ASP A 32 -10.52 -2.47 -12.54
CA ASP A 32 -11.02 -3.36 -13.59
C ASP A 32 -9.87 -4.25 -14.13
N LEU A 33 -9.17 -4.95 -13.22
CA LEU A 33 -8.00 -5.77 -13.55
C LEU A 33 -8.32 -7.26 -13.39
N SER A 34 -8.14 -8.02 -14.47
CA SER A 34 -8.26 -9.48 -14.47
C SER A 34 -6.89 -10.14 -14.52
N PHE A 35 -6.71 -11.24 -13.78
CA PHE A 35 -5.48 -12.02 -13.79
C PHE A 35 -5.63 -13.29 -14.66
N PRO A 36 -4.58 -13.70 -15.40
CA PRO A 36 -3.23 -13.11 -15.45
C PRO A 36 -3.21 -11.72 -16.09
N ALA A 37 -2.35 -10.84 -15.58
CA ALA A 37 -2.21 -9.44 -16.03
C ALA A 37 -0.73 -9.13 -16.31
N SER A 38 -0.44 -8.38 -17.37
CA SER A 38 0.92 -7.89 -17.60
C SER A 38 1.25 -6.70 -16.70
N LYS A 39 2.54 -6.43 -16.46
CA LYS A 39 2.98 -5.21 -15.77
C LYS A 39 2.46 -3.95 -16.46
N ASP A 40 2.39 -3.97 -17.80
CA ASP A 40 1.88 -2.84 -18.58
C ASP A 40 0.37 -2.63 -18.33
N ASP A 41 -0.42 -3.71 -18.25
CA ASP A 41 -1.85 -3.63 -17.91
C ASP A 41 -2.05 -3.08 -16.49
N VAL A 42 -1.24 -3.54 -15.51
CA VAL A 42 -1.30 -3.03 -14.13
C VAL A 42 -0.89 -1.55 -14.09
N ALA A 43 0.14 -1.16 -14.83
CA ALA A 43 0.60 0.23 -14.89
C ALA A 43 -0.41 1.15 -15.61
N ALA A 44 -1.06 0.66 -16.66
CA ALA A 44 -2.10 1.40 -17.37
C ALA A 44 -3.32 1.67 -16.49
N GLU A 45 -3.74 0.68 -15.70
CA GLU A 45 -4.91 0.78 -14.83
C GLU A 45 -4.61 1.53 -13.52
N LEU A 46 -3.49 1.23 -12.86
CA LEU A 46 -3.22 1.67 -11.49
C LEU A 46 -1.89 2.41 -11.33
N GLY A 47 -1.07 2.57 -12.38
CA GLY A 47 0.28 3.13 -12.25
C GLY A 47 0.32 4.56 -11.69
N ASN A 48 -0.72 5.36 -11.95
CA ASN A 48 -0.84 6.74 -11.45
C ASN A 48 -1.38 6.83 -10.01
N GLU A 49 -1.89 5.72 -9.46
CA GLU A 49 -2.48 5.72 -8.13
C GLU A 49 -1.42 5.97 -7.06
N ARG A 50 -1.72 6.92 -6.17
CA ARG A 50 -0.87 7.22 -5.02
C ARG A 50 -1.16 6.23 -3.89
N ILE A 51 -0.13 5.47 -3.53
CA ILE A 51 -0.16 4.43 -2.51
C ILE A 51 0.55 4.96 -1.25
N PRO A 52 -0.16 5.13 -0.12
CA PRO A 52 0.47 5.51 1.14
C PRO A 52 1.39 4.38 1.61
N TYR A 53 2.62 4.69 2.03
CA TYR A 53 3.58 3.66 2.47
C TYR A 53 3.98 3.77 3.95
N ASP A 54 3.60 4.84 4.64
CA ASP A 54 3.81 5.01 6.07
C ASP A 54 2.81 5.96 6.74
N VAL A 55 2.85 6.00 8.07
CA VAL A 55 1.90 6.74 8.92
C VAL A 55 2.06 8.26 8.90
N HIS A 56 3.16 8.80 8.36
CA HIS A 56 3.41 10.23 8.30
C HIS A 56 2.73 10.90 7.09
N GLY A 57 1.96 10.15 6.30
CA GLY A 57 1.22 10.67 5.16
C GLY A 57 2.06 10.77 3.89
N ASN A 58 3.19 10.07 3.81
CA ASN A 58 3.91 9.95 2.55
C ASN A 58 3.28 8.88 1.68
N ASP A 59 3.29 9.14 0.37
CA ASP A 59 2.79 8.24 -0.65
C ASP A 59 3.73 8.18 -1.85
N VAL A 60 3.60 7.10 -2.63
CA VAL A 60 4.38 6.84 -3.84
C VAL A 60 3.45 6.33 -4.94
N SER A 61 3.74 6.61 -6.20
CA SER A 61 2.93 6.08 -7.30
C SER A 61 3.18 4.59 -7.48
N LEU A 62 2.13 3.81 -7.72
CA LEU A 62 2.29 2.37 -7.97
C LEU A 62 3.19 2.08 -9.17
N GLY A 63 3.17 2.94 -10.21
CA GLY A 63 4.03 2.81 -11.38
C GLY A 63 5.53 2.85 -11.05
N GLU A 64 5.92 3.65 -10.06
CA GLU A 64 7.30 3.70 -9.57
C GLU A 64 7.69 2.39 -8.89
N MET A 65 6.79 1.80 -8.09
CA MET A 65 7.03 0.50 -7.46
C MET A 65 7.05 -0.64 -8.48
N LEU A 66 6.22 -0.56 -9.53
CA LEU A 66 6.21 -1.54 -10.63
C LEU A 66 7.47 -1.48 -11.49
N ALA A 67 8.14 -0.32 -11.57
CA ALA A 67 9.39 -0.16 -12.31
C ALA A 67 10.53 -0.97 -11.69
N GLU A 68 10.51 -1.17 -10.37
CA GLU A 68 11.51 -1.94 -9.62
C GLU A 68 11.24 -3.45 -9.63
N VAL A 69 10.04 -3.88 -10.04
CA VAL A 69 9.71 -5.30 -10.20
C VAL A 69 10.36 -5.82 -11.49
N GLU A 70 10.95 -7.01 -11.48
CA GLU A 70 11.54 -7.61 -12.69
C GLU A 70 10.47 -8.35 -13.53
N SER A 71 9.51 -9.01 -12.87
CA SER A 71 8.43 -9.78 -13.51
C SER A 71 7.60 -8.95 -14.48
N THR A 72 7.30 -9.47 -15.68
CA THR A 72 6.53 -8.76 -16.72
C THR A 72 5.06 -9.17 -16.77
N GLU A 73 4.69 -10.26 -16.10
CA GLU A 73 3.34 -10.80 -16.00
C GLU A 73 3.12 -11.36 -14.60
N PHE A 74 1.90 -11.21 -14.09
CA PHE A 74 1.46 -11.74 -12.81
C PHE A 74 0.29 -12.70 -13.03
N ARG A 75 0.41 -13.92 -12.51
CA ARG A 75 -0.60 -14.98 -12.62
C ARG A 75 -1.78 -14.78 -11.69
N SER A 76 -1.58 -14.04 -10.61
CA SER A 76 -2.60 -13.78 -9.60
C SER A 76 -2.36 -12.47 -8.89
N ARG A 77 -3.41 -11.95 -8.24
CA ARG A 77 -3.31 -10.79 -7.34
C ARG A 77 -2.24 -10.98 -6.27
N GLN A 78 -2.21 -12.16 -5.63
CA GLN A 78 -1.25 -12.44 -4.57
C GLN A 78 0.19 -12.41 -5.09
N GLU A 79 0.43 -12.88 -6.32
CA GLU A 79 1.76 -12.85 -6.95
C GLU A 79 2.22 -11.40 -7.15
N LEU A 80 1.36 -10.52 -7.71
CA LEU A 80 1.63 -9.09 -7.82
C LEU A 80 1.97 -8.46 -6.46
N LEU A 81 1.17 -8.72 -5.42
CA LEU A 81 1.40 -8.15 -4.08
C LEU A 81 2.71 -8.64 -3.45
N ASN A 82 3.09 -9.89 -3.67
CA ASN A 82 4.34 -10.44 -3.18
C ASN A 82 5.55 -9.77 -3.88
N GLU A 83 5.48 -9.60 -5.20
CA GLU A 83 6.54 -8.97 -5.99
C GLU A 83 6.71 -7.48 -5.64
N LEU A 84 5.63 -6.79 -5.27
CA LEU A 84 5.67 -5.40 -4.82
C LEU A 84 6.17 -5.23 -3.38
N HIS A 85 6.21 -6.29 -2.57
CA HIS A 85 6.57 -6.19 -1.16
C HIS A 85 7.97 -5.59 -0.96
N GLU A 86 8.96 -6.17 -1.64
CA GLU A 86 10.37 -5.76 -1.52
C GLU A 86 10.60 -4.32 -2.04
N PRO A 87 10.09 -3.90 -3.22
CA PRO A 87 10.14 -2.50 -3.66
C PRO A 87 9.59 -1.51 -2.62
N PHE A 88 8.44 -1.80 -2.02
CA PHE A 88 7.87 -0.94 -0.98
C PHE A 88 8.75 -0.89 0.28
N GLU A 89 9.31 -2.02 0.70
CA GLU A 89 10.22 -2.07 1.86
C GLU A 89 11.54 -1.34 1.61
N GLU A 90 12.10 -1.44 0.40
CA GLU A 90 13.29 -0.70 -0.01
C GLU A 90 13.04 0.81 -0.03
N TYR A 91 12.02 1.23 -0.78
CA TYR A 91 11.63 2.64 -0.87
C TYR A 91 11.37 3.23 0.52
N ARG A 92 10.66 2.49 1.38
CA ARG A 92 10.42 2.92 2.76
C ARG A 92 11.72 3.07 3.54
N ARG A 93 12.68 2.15 3.44
CA ARG A 93 13.97 2.25 4.16
C ARG A 93 14.78 3.46 3.72
N GLU A 94 14.81 3.74 2.42
CA GLU A 94 15.54 4.86 1.84
C GLU A 94 14.94 6.22 2.23
N HIS A 95 13.61 6.31 2.21
CA HIS A 95 12.90 7.57 2.46
C HIS A 95 12.57 7.80 3.95
N SER A 96 12.52 6.75 4.78
CA SER A 96 12.27 6.87 6.23
C SER A 96 13.54 6.87 7.08
N GLY A 97 14.66 6.32 6.56
CA GLY A 97 15.90 6.11 7.32
C GLY A 97 16.76 7.37 7.52
N GLY A 98 16.59 8.40 6.70
CA GLY A 98 17.37 9.64 6.77
C GLY A 98 17.17 10.45 8.06
N VAL A 99 16.03 10.30 8.73
CA VAL A 99 15.71 11.11 9.91
C VAL A 99 16.46 10.63 11.16
N PHE A 100 16.69 9.33 11.33
CA PHE A 100 17.35 8.78 12.52
C PHE A 100 18.88 8.93 12.51
N GLN A 101 19.50 8.98 11.33
CA GLN A 101 20.96 9.16 11.22
C GLN A 101 21.40 10.60 11.51
N GLN A 102 20.55 11.59 11.25
CA GLN A 102 20.86 13.01 11.47
C GLN A 102 20.75 13.45 12.93
N VAL A 103 19.91 12.80 13.75
CA VAL A 103 19.80 13.11 15.19
C VAL A 103 20.93 12.50 16.01
N ARG A 104 21.51 11.38 15.56
CA ARG A 104 22.64 10.72 16.26
C ARG A 104 23.97 11.46 16.11
N SER A 105 24.08 12.37 15.14
CA SER A 105 25.26 13.24 14.96
C SER A 105 25.29 14.45 15.90
N MET A 106 24.26 14.66 16.73
CA MET A 106 24.18 15.78 17.69
C MET A 106 24.30 15.35 19.16
N LEU A 107 24.57 14.08 19.45
CA LEU A 107 24.85 13.61 20.81
C LEU A 107 26.37 13.58 21.04
N PRO A 108 26.93 14.42 21.94
CA PRO A 108 28.29 14.21 22.42
C PRO A 108 28.34 12.89 23.21
N PHE A 109 29.36 12.08 22.94
CA PHE A 109 29.65 10.82 23.64
C PHE A 109 29.86 11.04 25.15
#